data_AF-Q8SVZ3-F1
#
_entry.id   AF-Q8SVZ3-F1
#
_cell.length_a   1.000
_cell.length_b   1.000
_cell.length_c   1.000
_cell.angle_alpha   90.00
_cell.angle_beta   90.00
_cell.angle_gamma   90.00
#
_symmetry.space_group_name_H-M   'P 1'
#
loop_
_entity.id
_entity.type
_entity.pdbx_description
1 polymer ?
#
loop_
_entity_poly.entity_id
_entity_poly.type
_entity_poly.pdbx_seq_one_letter_code
_entity_poly.pdbx_strand_id
1 'polypeptide(L)'
;MENRKENFNYANERIQNAYAEYINRTMHGRYPPNIHPCYFADPNLLMNKTQIHPGNYRYFSKEECQPFHQTGIYGYSPEQVDQERIKSIWKKERNRIAAKKSREKRMTRLKELEGKEHAMICEISELKEAIYDYDSILEILLRHVQGHLNRKEEMDKSFVLLLDHLSRLKKPGTLRPIYLRDVGHLLSKRLSVTNEEIDRIAEAIHNSLGKLLEKD
;
A
#
# COMPACT_ATOMS: atom_id res chain seq x y z
N MET A 1 -15.98 0.78 50.32
CA MET A 1 -16.61 0.25 49.08
C MET A 1 -15.87 0.89 47.93
N GLU A 2 -14.85 0.24 47.38
CA GLU A 2 -14.97 -0.67 46.21
C GLU A 2 -15.56 0.03 44.98
N ASN A 3 -15.07 -0.10 43.76
CA ASN A 3 -13.87 -0.68 43.17
C ASN A 3 -13.93 -0.33 41.66
N ARG A 4 -12.79 -0.35 40.97
CA ARG A 4 -12.62 -0.62 39.52
C ARG A 4 -13.14 0.39 38.48
N LYS A 5 -12.20 1.16 37.92
CA LYS A 5 -12.00 1.28 36.46
C LYS A 5 -10.50 1.44 36.14
N GLU A 6 -9.69 0.46 36.54
CA GLU A 6 -8.40 0.21 35.90
C GLU A 6 -8.63 -0.89 34.88
N ASN A 7 -8.77 -0.50 33.61
CA ASN A 7 -8.58 -1.45 32.52
C ASN A 7 -8.01 -0.72 31.30
N PHE A 8 -6.76 -1.07 31.04
CA PHE A 8 -6.02 -0.98 29.79
C PHE A 8 -5.50 0.37 29.31
N ASN A 9 -4.19 0.56 29.56
CA ASN A 9 -3.26 0.77 28.44
C ASN A 9 -1.92 0.00 28.60
N TYR A 10 -1.94 -1.15 29.29
CA TYR A 10 -0.74 -1.94 29.60
C TYR A 10 -0.02 -2.50 28.35
N ALA A 11 -0.78 -2.75 27.27
CA ALA A 11 -0.24 -3.21 26.00
C ALA A 11 0.57 -2.12 25.28
N ASN A 12 0.13 -0.87 25.39
CA ASN A 12 0.74 0.26 24.69
C ASN A 12 2.01 0.72 25.43
N GLU A 13 2.01 0.67 26.77
CA GLU A 13 3.24 0.85 27.57
C GLU A 13 4.27 -0.25 27.29
N ARG A 14 3.87 -1.51 27.11
CA ARG A 14 4.79 -2.59 26.72
C ARG A 14 5.44 -2.35 25.36
N ILE A 15 4.67 -1.88 24.37
CA ILE A 15 5.17 -1.61 23.02
C ILE A 15 6.14 -0.41 23.04
N GLN A 16 5.80 0.66 23.77
CA GLN A 16 6.67 1.82 23.93
C GLN A 16 7.97 1.47 24.66
N ASN A 17 7.89 0.65 25.71
CA ASN A 17 9.08 0.21 26.46
C ASN A 17 9.98 -0.72 25.62
N ALA A 18 9.41 -1.62 24.81
CA ALA A 18 10.17 -2.48 23.89
C ALA A 18 10.88 -1.66 22.80
N TYR A 19 10.24 -0.61 22.29
CA TYR A 19 10.85 0.31 21.32
C TYR A 19 11.99 1.14 21.94
N ALA A 20 11.80 1.61 23.18
CA ALA A 20 12.83 2.32 23.92
C ALA A 20 14.05 1.43 24.25
N GLU A 21 13.84 0.17 24.63
CA GLU A 21 14.92 -0.81 24.83
C GLU A 21 15.68 -1.12 23.54
N TYR A 22 14.99 -1.20 22.40
CA TYR A 22 15.62 -1.43 21.09
C TYR A 22 16.57 -0.28 20.70
N ILE A 23 16.11 0.97 20.81
CA ILE A 23 16.92 2.15 20.50
C ILE A 23 18.18 2.21 21.38
N ASN A 24 18.04 1.89 22.67
CA ASN A 24 19.15 1.95 23.62
C ASN A 24 20.20 0.83 23.39
N ARG A 25 19.82 -0.34 22.86
CA ARG A 25 20.77 -1.42 22.54
C ARG A 25 21.59 -1.18 21.27
N THR A 26 21.10 -0.34 20.35
CA THR A 26 21.77 -0.06 19.06
C THR A 26 22.85 1.02 19.09
N MET A 27 23.11 1.67 20.23
CA MET A 27 24.05 2.79 20.34
C MET A 27 25.55 2.43 20.24
N HIS A 28 25.91 1.16 19.97
CA HIS A 28 27.32 0.70 19.88
C HIS A 28 27.74 0.09 18.53
N GLY A 29 26.95 0.28 17.46
CA GLY A 29 27.34 -0.18 16.11
C GLY A 29 26.87 0.78 15.03
N ARG A 30 27.74 1.09 14.07
CA ARG A 30 27.46 2.02 12.95
C ARG A 30 26.17 1.62 12.21
N TYR A 31 25.20 2.54 12.23
CA TYR A 31 23.90 2.53 11.55
C TYR A 31 22.92 1.41 11.96
N PRO A 32 21.90 1.72 12.78
CA PRO A 32 20.82 0.78 13.05
C PRO A 32 19.91 0.61 11.83
N PRO A 33 19.35 -0.59 11.58
CA PRO A 33 18.31 -0.76 10.57
C PRO A 33 17.06 0.04 10.97
N ASN A 34 16.56 0.84 10.03
CA ASN A 34 15.39 1.69 10.22
C ASN A 34 14.12 0.84 10.14
N ILE A 35 13.73 0.22 11.26
CA ILE A 35 12.50 -0.58 11.35
C ILE A 35 11.32 0.35 11.63
N HIS A 36 10.45 0.52 10.63
CA HIS A 36 9.31 1.43 10.70
C HIS A 36 8.28 0.96 11.77
N PRO A 37 7.69 1.86 12.59
CA PRO A 37 6.78 1.49 13.68
C PRO A 37 5.53 0.69 13.30
N CYS A 38 5.19 0.63 12.01
CA CYS A 38 4.04 -0.12 11.50
C CYS A 38 4.18 -1.64 11.69
N TYR A 39 5.39 -2.18 11.86
CA TYR A 39 5.62 -3.60 12.14
C TYR A 39 5.18 -4.03 13.56
N PHE A 40 4.88 -3.07 14.44
CA PHE A 40 4.39 -3.32 15.80
C PHE A 40 2.88 -3.02 15.97
N ALA A 41 2.16 -2.73 14.88
CA ALA A 41 0.74 -2.47 14.93
C ALA A 41 -0.07 -3.75 15.23
N ASP A 42 -1.03 -3.62 16.16
CA ASP A 42 -1.93 -4.67 16.67
C ASP A 42 -2.54 -5.54 15.54
N PRO A 43 -2.40 -6.88 15.58
CA PRO A 43 -3.00 -7.80 14.60
C PRO A 43 -4.52 -7.64 14.42
N ASN A 44 -5.22 -7.00 15.37
CA ASN A 44 -6.65 -6.77 15.29
C ASN A 44 -7.08 -5.67 14.30
N LEU A 45 -6.15 -4.91 13.72
CA LEU A 45 -6.48 -3.85 12.75
C LEU A 45 -7.00 -4.38 11.39
N LEU A 46 -6.88 -5.69 11.13
CA LEU A 46 -7.25 -6.33 9.86
C LEU A 46 -8.61 -7.08 9.88
N MET A 47 -9.37 -7.03 10.98
CA MET A 47 -10.61 -7.82 11.13
C MET A 47 -11.92 -7.09 10.81
N ASN A 48 -11.90 -5.91 10.17
CA ASN A 48 -13.12 -5.29 9.65
C ASN A 48 -13.23 -5.43 8.12
N LYS A 49 -13.30 -6.68 7.66
CA LYS A 49 -13.78 -7.00 6.32
C LYS A 49 -15.31 -7.12 6.34
N THR A 50 -15.94 -6.19 5.61
CA THR A 50 -17.19 -6.39 4.84
C THR A 50 -18.34 -7.17 5.50
N GLN A 51 -19.35 -6.42 5.97
CA GLN A 51 -20.74 -6.85 5.86
C GLN A 51 -21.54 -5.78 5.10
N ILE A 52 -21.77 -6.06 3.82
CA ILE A 52 -22.90 -5.51 3.08
C ILE A 52 -24.06 -6.46 3.43
N HIS A 53 -25.06 -5.99 4.17
CA HIS A 53 -26.36 -6.65 4.21
C HIS A 53 -27.48 -5.69 3.76
N PRO A 54 -28.42 -6.19 2.95
CA PRO A 54 -29.50 -5.43 2.35
C PRO A 54 -30.75 -5.42 3.23
N GLY A 55 -31.60 -4.40 3.06
CA GLY A 55 -33.04 -4.47 3.36
C GLY A 55 -33.45 -4.36 4.82
N ASN A 56 -34.09 -3.23 5.15
CA ASN A 56 -35.45 -3.18 5.73
C ASN A 56 -35.70 -1.80 6.35
N TYR A 57 -36.00 -0.81 5.50
CA TYR A 57 -36.84 0.30 5.92
C TYR A 57 -38.17 0.14 5.19
N ARG A 58 -39.17 -0.32 5.94
CA ARG A 58 -40.58 -0.27 5.54
C ARG A 58 -40.89 1.15 5.08
N TYR A 59 -41.07 1.31 3.78
CA TYR A 59 -41.98 2.31 3.25
C TYR A 59 -43.37 1.96 3.77
N PHE A 60 -43.92 2.78 4.66
CA PHE A 60 -45.37 2.88 4.71
C PHE A 60 -45.78 3.72 3.49
N SER A 61 -46.41 3.00 2.57
CA SER A 61 -47.05 3.48 1.37
C SER A 61 -48.05 4.59 1.67
N LYS A 62 -48.10 5.53 0.73
CA LYS A 62 -49.17 6.49 0.53
C LYS A 62 -50.52 5.78 0.64
N GLU A 63 -51.31 6.13 1.64
CA GLU A 63 -52.76 6.10 1.50
C GLU A 63 -53.22 7.51 1.13
N GLU A 64 -54.15 7.53 0.19
CA GLU A 64 -54.66 8.68 -0.53
C GLU A 64 -55.32 9.68 0.42
N CYS A 65 -54.75 10.88 0.56
CA CYS A 65 -55.50 12.00 1.11
C CYS A 65 -56.36 12.59 -0.02
N GLN A 66 -57.62 12.16 -0.09
CA GLN A 66 -58.65 12.92 -0.78
C GLN A 66 -58.72 14.36 -0.22
N PRO A 67 -59.08 15.36 -1.04
CA PRO A 67 -59.23 16.73 -0.58
C PRO A 67 -60.53 16.84 0.22
N PHE A 68 -60.46 16.68 1.54
CA PHE A 68 -61.55 17.10 2.42
C PHE A 68 -61.59 18.63 2.45
N HIS A 69 -62.50 19.21 1.67
CA HIS A 69 -63.08 20.51 1.99
C HIS A 69 -63.85 20.37 3.31
N GLN A 70 -63.26 20.81 4.42
CA GLN A 70 -63.99 21.16 5.63
C GLN A 70 -63.82 22.65 5.89
N THR A 71 -64.86 23.38 5.49
CA THR A 71 -65.29 24.64 6.11
C THR A 71 -65.54 24.38 7.59
N GLY A 72 -64.53 24.62 8.41
CA GLY A 72 -64.61 24.56 9.86
C GLY A 72 -63.61 25.54 10.45
N ILE A 73 -64.11 26.69 10.89
CA ILE A 73 -63.37 27.66 11.69
C ILE A 73 -63.16 27.00 13.07
N TYR A 74 -62.19 26.09 13.17
CA TYR A 74 -61.60 25.73 14.45
C TYR A 74 -60.34 26.57 14.58
N GLY A 75 -60.44 27.64 15.38
CA GLY A 75 -59.29 28.41 15.78
C GLY A 75 -58.30 27.47 16.45
N TYR A 76 -57.15 27.26 15.79
CA TYR A 76 -56.01 26.65 16.46
C TYR A 76 -55.80 27.42 17.76
N SER A 77 -55.80 26.71 18.89
CA SER A 77 -55.39 27.34 20.14
C SER A 77 -53.97 27.90 19.93
N PRO A 78 -53.65 29.11 20.43
CA PRO A 78 -52.30 29.68 20.31
C PRO A 78 -51.19 28.69 20.71
N GLU A 79 -51.49 27.82 21.68
CA GLU A 79 -50.60 26.76 22.18
C GLU A 79 -50.28 25.67 21.14
N GLN A 80 -51.23 25.30 20.27
CA GLN A 80 -50.98 24.31 19.19
C GLN A 80 -50.10 24.89 18.08
N VAL A 81 -50.32 26.15 17.71
CA VAL A 81 -49.49 26.86 16.71
C VAL A 81 -48.05 27.01 17.21
N ASP A 82 -47.87 27.32 18.49
CA ASP A 82 -46.55 27.44 19.10
C ASP A 82 -45.82 26.10 19.17
N GLN A 83 -46.52 25.00 19.48
CA GLN A 83 -45.92 23.66 19.46
C GLN A 83 -45.45 23.23 18.06
N GLU A 84 -46.24 23.50 17.02
CA GLU A 84 -45.85 23.18 15.63
C GLU A 84 -44.67 24.04 15.15
N ARG A 85 -44.66 25.33 15.52
CA ARG A 85 -43.55 26.24 15.24
C ARG A 85 -42.26 25.75 15.90
N ILE A 86 -42.32 25.36 17.18
CA ILE A 86 -41.18 24.82 17.92
C ILE A 86 -40.68 23.52 17.25
N LYS A 87 -41.58 22.58 16.91
CA LYS A 87 -41.21 21.33 16.19
C LYS A 87 -40.52 21.62 14.85
N SER A 88 -41.01 22.62 14.11
CA SER A 88 -40.41 23.06 12.83
C SER A 88 -39.00 23.61 13.03
N ILE A 89 -38.80 24.47 14.02
CA ILE A 89 -37.47 25.00 14.40
C ILE A 89 -36.52 23.85 14.75
N TRP A 90 -36.93 22.91 15.60
CA TRP A 90 -36.12 21.76 15.97
C TRP A 90 -35.78 20.84 14.80
N LYS A 91 -36.71 20.66 13.84
CA LYS A 91 -36.46 19.87 12.63
C LYS A 91 -35.42 20.56 11.74
N LYS A 92 -35.55 21.87 11.54
CA LYS A 92 -34.57 22.68 10.77
C LYS A 92 -33.19 22.65 11.43
N GLU A 93 -33.14 22.81 12.75
CA GLU A 93 -31.88 22.82 13.50
C GLU A 93 -31.18 21.45 13.48
N ARG A 94 -31.92 20.35 13.67
CA ARG A 94 -31.36 19.00 13.51
C ARG A 94 -30.80 18.75 12.11
N ASN A 95 -31.53 19.17 11.08
CA ASN A 95 -31.05 19.02 9.70
C ASN A 95 -29.79 19.87 9.45
N ARG A 96 -29.74 21.10 9.98
CA ARG A 96 -28.58 21.98 9.91
C ARG A 96 -27.34 21.33 10.54
N ILE A 97 -27.47 20.77 11.74
CA ILE A 97 -26.38 20.07 12.44
C ILE A 97 -25.95 18.82 11.66
N ALA A 98 -26.90 18.01 11.18
CA ALA A 98 -26.59 16.81 10.40
C ALA A 98 -25.85 17.14 9.09
N ALA A 99 -26.29 18.18 8.38
CA ALA A 99 -25.63 18.66 7.16
C ALA A 99 -24.20 19.16 7.45
N LYS A 100 -24.02 19.92 8.54
CA LYS A 100 -22.70 20.38 8.99
C LYS A 100 -21.77 19.18 9.29
N LYS A 101 -22.21 18.23 10.13
CA LYS A 101 -21.43 17.04 10.49
C LYS A 101 -21.10 16.16 9.28
N SER A 102 -22.03 16.04 8.34
CA SER A 102 -21.81 15.30 7.08
C SER A 102 -20.71 15.94 6.24
N ARG A 103 -20.73 17.28 6.10
CA ARG A 103 -19.69 18.04 5.38
C ARG A 103 -18.34 17.93 6.07
N GLU A 104 -18.29 18.04 7.39
CA GLU A 104 -17.06 17.88 8.18
C GLU A 104 -16.46 16.49 7.99
N LYS A 105 -17.27 15.43 8.09
CA LYS A 105 -16.81 14.05 7.86
C LYS A 105 -16.25 13.86 6.45
N ARG A 106 -16.90 14.44 5.43
CA ARG A 106 -16.41 14.40 4.05
C ARG A 106 -15.06 15.12 3.92
N MET A 107 -14.92 16.29 4.53
CA MET A 107 -13.68 17.07 4.50
C MET A 107 -12.52 16.32 5.16
N THR A 108 -12.75 15.72 6.34
CA THR A 108 -11.74 14.90 7.02
C THR A 108 -11.30 13.73 6.15
N ARG A 109 -12.26 12.98 5.58
CA ARG A 109 -11.95 11.85 4.70
C ARG A 109 -11.16 12.28 3.47
N LEU A 110 -11.46 13.45 2.90
CA LEU A 110 -10.75 13.99 1.75
C LEU A 110 -9.28 14.27 2.11
N LYS A 111 -9.03 14.94 3.24
CA LYS A 111 -7.67 15.18 3.74
C LYS A 111 -6.89 13.89 4.03
N GLU A 112 -7.55 12.88 4.58
CA GLU A 112 -6.93 11.56 4.81
C GLU A 112 -6.51 10.90 3.49
N LEU A 113 -7.34 11.02 2.44
CA LEU A 113 -7.03 10.46 1.12
C LEU A 113 -5.89 11.21 0.44
N GLU A 114 -5.88 12.55 0.49
CA GLU A 114 -4.77 13.37 -0.01
C GLU A 114 -3.45 13.02 0.67
N GLY A 115 -3.47 12.82 1.99
CA GLY A 115 -2.28 12.39 2.74
C GLY A 115 -1.78 11.01 2.29
N LYS A 116 -2.68 10.06 2.05
CA LYS A 116 -2.32 8.73 1.54
C LYS A 116 -1.78 8.77 0.11
N GLU A 117 -2.41 9.56 -0.75
CA GLU A 117 -1.94 9.76 -2.13
C GLU A 117 -0.52 10.33 -2.15
N HIS A 118 -0.27 11.36 -1.34
CA HIS A 118 1.05 11.95 -1.22
C HIS A 118 2.10 10.95 -0.73
N ALA A 119 1.77 10.15 0.30
CA ALA A 119 2.67 9.11 0.80
C ALA A 119 3.00 8.07 -0.29
N MET A 120 2.00 7.59 -1.03
CA MET A 120 2.21 6.66 -2.14
C MET A 120 3.08 7.26 -3.26
N ILE A 121 2.94 8.56 -3.55
CA ILE A 121 3.79 9.24 -4.53
C ILE A 121 5.25 9.23 -4.06
N CYS A 122 5.51 9.50 -2.79
CA CYS A 122 6.86 9.44 -2.22
C CYS A 122 7.44 8.01 -2.29
N GLU A 123 6.69 7.00 -1.83
CA GLU A 123 7.12 5.59 -1.89
C GLU A 123 7.43 5.14 -3.32
N ILE A 124 6.58 5.50 -4.29
CA ILE A 124 6.82 5.20 -5.71
C ILE A 124 8.11 5.88 -6.19
N SER A 125 8.36 7.12 -5.77
CA SER A 125 9.58 7.82 -6.14
C SER A 125 10.83 7.12 -5.60
N GLU A 126 10.81 6.70 -4.34
CA GLU A 126 11.93 5.97 -3.72
C GLU A 126 12.17 4.63 -4.42
N LEU A 127 11.11 3.88 -4.75
CA LEU A 127 11.22 2.64 -5.49
C LEU A 127 11.78 2.83 -6.91
N LYS A 128 11.44 3.94 -7.59
CA LYS A 128 12.02 4.26 -8.90
C LYS A 128 13.52 4.53 -8.82
N GLU A 129 13.97 5.26 -7.82
CA GLU A 129 15.40 5.49 -7.60
C GLU A 129 16.13 4.20 -7.27
N ALA A 130 15.56 3.36 -6.39
CA ALA A 130 16.14 2.04 -6.09
C ALA A 130 16.28 1.16 -7.34
N ILE A 131 15.32 1.21 -8.28
CA ILE A 131 15.42 0.51 -9.56
C ILE A 131 16.62 1.00 -10.37
N TYR A 132 16.87 2.32 -10.45
CA TYR A 132 18.04 2.86 -11.14
C TYR A 132 19.36 2.46 -10.47
N ASP A 133 19.40 2.45 -9.14
CA ASP A 133 20.58 2.01 -8.40
C ASP A 133 20.89 0.54 -8.68
N TYR A 134 19.88 -0.33 -8.63
CA TYR A 134 20.05 -1.75 -8.92
C TYR A 134 20.43 -2.02 -10.38
N ASP A 135 19.86 -1.29 -11.33
CA ASP A 135 20.23 -1.37 -12.75
C ASP A 135 21.70 -0.96 -12.96
N SER A 136 22.13 0.13 -12.31
CA SER A 136 23.53 0.59 -12.35
C SER A 136 24.50 -0.43 -11.76
N ILE A 137 24.16 -1.03 -10.61
CA ILE A 137 24.95 -2.09 -9.99
C ILE A 137 25.03 -3.30 -10.92
N LEU A 138 23.90 -3.72 -11.48
CA LEU A 138 23.84 -4.86 -12.38
C LEU A 138 24.67 -4.62 -13.65
N GLU A 139 24.61 -3.42 -14.22
CA GLU A 139 25.44 -3.05 -15.37
C GLU A 139 26.94 -3.18 -15.06
N ILE A 140 27.38 -2.68 -13.90
CA ILE A 140 28.78 -2.79 -13.46
C ILE A 140 29.18 -4.26 -13.32
N LEU A 141 28.33 -5.08 -12.70
CA LEU A 141 28.60 -6.51 -12.52
C LEU A 141 28.68 -7.25 -13.86
N LEU A 142 27.74 -6.99 -14.77
CA LEU A 142 27.72 -7.61 -16.10
C LEU A 142 28.93 -7.20 -16.93
N ARG A 143 29.34 -5.92 -16.89
CA ARG A 143 30.58 -5.45 -17.53
C ARG A 143 31.81 -6.13 -16.94
N HIS A 144 31.85 -6.33 -15.63
CA HIS A 144 32.95 -7.03 -14.96
C HIS A 144 33.05 -8.48 -15.43
N VAL A 145 31.93 -9.21 -15.45
CA VAL A 145 31.84 -10.59 -15.99
C VAL A 145 32.30 -10.64 -17.44
N GLN A 146 31.81 -9.73 -18.29
CA GLN A 146 32.22 -9.64 -19.69
C GLN A 146 33.72 -9.37 -19.83
N GLY A 147 34.29 -8.53 -18.95
CA GLY A 147 35.72 -8.26 -18.89
C GLY A 147 36.54 -9.52 -18.61
N HIS A 148 36.10 -10.38 -17.68
CA HIS A 148 36.74 -11.66 -17.42
C HIS A 148 36.62 -12.65 -18.58
N LEU A 149 35.45 -12.74 -19.22
CA LEU A 149 35.26 -13.59 -20.41
C LEU A 149 36.22 -13.22 -21.55
N ASN A 150 36.51 -11.92 -21.71
CA ASN A 150 37.40 -11.44 -22.76
C ASN A 150 38.89 -11.74 -22.49
N ARG A 151 39.30 -11.97 -21.23
CA ARG A 151 40.70 -12.19 -20.85
C ARG A 151 41.22 -13.60 -21.15
N LYS A 152 40.35 -14.56 -21.50
CA LYS A 152 40.71 -15.97 -21.76
C LYS A 152 41.58 -16.60 -20.65
N GLU A 153 41.44 -16.12 -19.42
CA GLU A 153 42.06 -16.75 -18.24
C GLU A 153 41.44 -18.14 -18.01
N GLU A 154 42.13 -19.01 -17.28
CA GLU A 154 41.63 -20.35 -16.96
C GLU A 154 40.23 -20.26 -16.36
N MET A 155 39.30 -20.96 -17.01
CA MET A 155 37.89 -20.90 -16.69
C MET A 155 37.65 -21.51 -15.31
N ASP A 156 37.23 -20.66 -14.38
CA ASP A 156 36.95 -21.08 -13.01
C ASP A 156 35.56 -21.73 -12.91
N LYS A 157 35.39 -22.65 -11.95
CA LYS A 157 34.11 -23.29 -11.59
C LYS A 157 33.00 -22.26 -11.35
N SER A 158 33.40 -21.04 -10.98
CA SER A 158 32.58 -19.85 -10.85
C SER A 158 31.69 -19.57 -12.08
N PHE A 159 32.16 -19.80 -13.30
CA PHE A 159 31.34 -19.59 -14.51
C PHE A 159 30.26 -20.64 -14.72
N VAL A 160 30.52 -21.89 -14.32
CA VAL A 160 29.52 -22.97 -14.37
C VAL A 160 28.38 -22.65 -13.40
N LEU A 161 28.72 -22.21 -12.19
CA LEU A 161 27.73 -21.78 -11.19
C LEU A 161 26.94 -20.55 -11.66
N LEU A 162 27.61 -19.57 -12.27
CA LEU A 162 26.94 -18.40 -12.82
C LEU A 162 25.94 -18.77 -13.92
N LEU A 163 26.32 -19.68 -14.82
CA LEU A 163 25.43 -20.14 -15.89
C LEU A 163 24.20 -20.87 -15.32
N ASP A 164 24.36 -21.78 -14.35
CA ASP A 164 23.24 -22.45 -13.67
C ASP A 164 22.31 -21.43 -13.00
N HIS A 165 22.86 -20.44 -12.30
CA HIS A 165 22.07 -19.38 -11.70
C HIS A 165 21.29 -18.53 -12.72
N LEU A 166 21.92 -18.16 -13.84
CA LEU A 166 21.25 -17.44 -14.92
C LEU A 166 20.12 -18.29 -15.54
N SER A 167 20.37 -19.57 -15.80
CA SER A 167 19.34 -20.48 -16.32
C SER A 167 18.13 -20.60 -15.40
N ARG A 168 18.34 -20.65 -14.08
CA ARG A 168 17.25 -20.68 -13.08
C ARG A 168 16.51 -19.36 -12.96
N LEU A 169 17.21 -18.24 -13.15
CA LEU A 169 16.60 -16.91 -13.11
C LEU A 169 15.70 -16.64 -14.33
N LYS A 170 16.00 -17.28 -15.47
CA LYS A 170 15.22 -17.14 -16.70
C LYS A 170 13.80 -17.71 -16.50
N LYS A 171 12.81 -16.83 -16.49
CA LYS A 171 11.41 -17.19 -16.15
C LYS A 171 10.79 -17.99 -17.29
N PRO A 172 10.38 -19.25 -17.06
CA PRO A 172 9.67 -20.05 -18.04
C PRO A 172 8.21 -19.57 -18.15
N GLY A 173 7.58 -19.76 -19.31
CA GLY A 173 6.14 -19.50 -19.51
C GLY A 173 5.78 -18.49 -20.58
N THR A 174 6.77 -17.92 -21.27
CA THR A 174 6.57 -17.04 -22.44
C THR A 174 7.27 -17.64 -23.67
N LEU A 175 6.78 -17.32 -24.88
CA LEU A 175 7.41 -17.72 -26.15
C LEU A 175 8.90 -17.37 -26.23
N ARG A 176 9.31 -16.31 -25.51
CA ARG A 176 10.70 -15.93 -25.26
C ARG A 176 10.90 -15.80 -23.76
N PRO A 177 11.59 -16.75 -23.10
CA PRO A 177 11.86 -16.66 -21.67
C PRO A 177 12.71 -15.43 -21.36
N ILE A 178 12.38 -14.70 -20.29
CA ILE A 178 13.03 -13.44 -19.89
C ILE A 178 13.55 -13.53 -18.46
N TYR A 179 14.61 -12.80 -18.14
CA TYR A 179 15.15 -12.68 -16.78
C TYR A 179 14.39 -11.59 -16.00
N LEU A 180 14.33 -10.40 -16.59
CA LEU A 180 13.76 -9.20 -16.01
C LEU A 180 12.48 -8.82 -16.75
N ARG A 181 11.43 -8.44 -16.01
CA ARG A 181 10.23 -7.86 -16.61
C ARG A 181 10.56 -6.46 -17.08
N ASP A 182 10.15 -6.11 -18.29
CA ASP A 182 10.30 -4.74 -18.78
C ASP A 182 9.34 -3.80 -18.03
N VAL A 183 9.93 -2.84 -17.31
CA VAL A 183 9.24 -1.77 -16.58
C VAL A 183 9.63 -0.40 -17.10
N GLY A 184 10.30 -0.32 -18.25
CA GLY A 184 10.81 0.94 -18.81
C GLY A 184 9.72 1.99 -19.02
N HIS A 185 8.49 1.57 -19.35
CA HIS A 185 7.33 2.46 -19.51
C HIS A 185 6.90 3.19 -18.22
N LEU A 186 7.32 2.71 -17.05
CA LEU A 186 7.01 3.34 -15.75
C LEU A 186 8.09 4.34 -15.31
N LEU A 187 9.21 4.38 -16.04
CA LEU A 187 10.42 5.09 -15.68
C LEU A 187 10.67 6.25 -16.65
N SER A 188 11.23 7.33 -16.14
CA SER A 188 11.58 8.51 -16.96
C SER A 188 12.88 8.31 -17.73
N LYS A 189 13.77 7.45 -17.23
CA LYS A 189 15.04 7.10 -17.86
C LYS A 189 15.00 5.65 -18.31
N ARG A 190 15.68 5.37 -19.42
CA ARG A 190 15.85 4.00 -19.90
C ARG A 190 16.84 3.26 -19.00
N LEU A 191 16.51 2.02 -18.67
CA LEU A 191 17.41 1.11 -17.97
C LEU A 191 18.58 0.69 -18.89
N SER A 192 19.77 0.62 -18.33
CA SER A 192 20.98 0.20 -19.02
C SER A 192 20.92 -1.29 -19.36
N VAL A 193 20.52 -2.13 -18.41
CA VAL A 193 20.57 -3.59 -18.58
C VAL A 193 19.31 -4.10 -19.24
N THR A 194 19.47 -4.84 -20.34
CA THR A 194 18.35 -5.50 -21.04
C THR A 194 18.42 -7.02 -20.98
N ASN A 195 17.30 -7.70 -21.23
CA ASN A 195 17.27 -9.16 -21.31
C ASN A 195 18.21 -9.69 -22.41
N GLU A 196 18.30 -8.99 -23.53
CA GLU A 196 19.20 -9.32 -24.64
C GLU A 196 20.67 -9.24 -24.20
N GLU A 197 21.02 -8.28 -23.34
CA GLU A 197 22.39 -8.19 -22.82
C GLU A 197 22.74 -9.34 -21.89
N ILE A 198 21.83 -9.71 -20.99
CA ILE A 198 21.99 -10.87 -20.12
C ILE A 198 22.11 -12.16 -20.96
N ASP A 199 21.28 -12.31 -22.00
CA ASP A 199 21.36 -13.47 -22.91
C ASP A 199 22.69 -13.53 -23.65
N ARG A 200 23.20 -12.41 -24.16
CA ARG A 200 24.53 -12.36 -24.79
C ARG A 200 25.65 -12.83 -23.85
N ILE A 201 25.59 -12.43 -22.58
CA ILE A 201 26.57 -12.86 -21.57
C ILE A 201 26.40 -14.35 -21.26
N ALA A 202 25.17 -14.84 -21.08
CA ALA A 202 24.90 -16.26 -20.84
C ALA A 202 25.41 -17.13 -22.01
N GLU A 203 25.16 -16.73 -23.26
CA GLU A 203 25.67 -17.39 -24.45
C GLU A 203 27.20 -17.32 -24.53
N ALA A 204 27.82 -16.20 -24.19
CA ALA A 204 29.27 -16.07 -24.16
C ALA A 204 29.91 -17.01 -23.11
N ILE A 205 29.31 -17.14 -21.93
CA ILE A 205 29.72 -18.10 -20.90
C ILE A 205 29.57 -19.53 -21.45
N HIS A 206 28.41 -19.88 -22.00
CA HIS A 206 28.13 -21.22 -22.54
C HIS A 206 29.12 -21.60 -23.64
N ASN A 207 29.37 -20.71 -24.60
CA ASN A 207 30.32 -20.93 -25.69
C ASN A 207 31.76 -21.06 -25.19
N SER A 208 32.11 -20.34 -24.12
CA SER A 208 33.45 -20.42 -23.53
C SER A 208 33.66 -21.74 -22.78
N LEU A 209 32.63 -22.25 -22.09
CA LEU A 209 32.64 -23.56 -21.45
C LEU A 209 32.65 -24.71 -22.47
N GLY A 210 31.87 -24.61 -23.56
CA GLY A 210 31.82 -25.63 -24.61
C GLY A 210 33.18 -25.86 -25.29
N LYS A 211 33.92 -24.78 -25.58
CA LYS A 211 35.30 -24.86 -26.13
C LYS A 211 36.30 -25.56 -25.21
N LEU A 212 36.00 -25.65 -23.92
CA LEU A 212 36.86 -26.30 -22.94
C LEU A 212 36.61 -27.82 -22.92
N LEU A 213 35.35 -28.22 -23.06
CA LEU A 213 34.93 -29.63 -23.18
C LEU A 213 35.35 -30.27 -24.51
N GLU A 214 35.49 -29.49 -25.58
CA GLU A 214 35.98 -29.97 -26.89
C GLU A 214 37.51 -30.11 -26.97
N LYS A 215 38.24 -29.66 -25.94
CA LYS A 215 39.70 -29.75 -25.87
C LYS A 215 40.24 -30.98 -25.14
N ASP A 216 39.36 -31.78 -24.53
CA ASP A 216 39.64 -33.08 -23.93
C ASP A 216 39.26 -34.21 -24.90
#